data_AF-A0A3P7EMY2-F1
#
_entry.id   AF-A0A3P7EMY2-F1
#
_cell.length_a   1.000
_cell.length_b   1.000
_cell.length_c   1.000
_cell.angle_alpha   90.00
_cell.angle_beta   90.00
_cell.angle_gamma   90.00
#
_symmetry.space_group_name_H-M   'P 1'
#
loop_
_entity.id
_entity.type
_entity.pdbx_description
1 polymer ?
#
loop_
_entity_poly.entity_id
_entity_poly.type
_entity_poly.pdbx_seq_one_letter_code
_entity_poly.pdbx_strand_id
1 'polypeptide(L)'
;MNIYRKFGKNFDALRCAIMLNTVPIMREIVLSTKDILEQKQMAILMGRHQIFLDLEGVENGEKLMELNSNANLHTYFHSLARELDIMEPKTPEGIYKSHLEQSRPFAGSSASDSVRSNLAAAFVNGFVNTGFGVDKMMTEAEDASRWFYKNKEYGMLSAAASQGLVWRWDIDTGLAQCDRFLYVNDDFIKAGTLLAIGIISSGIQDTCD
;
A
#
# COMPACT_ATOMS: atom_id res chain seq x y z
N MET A 1 -29.71 -5.49 -7.26
CA MET A 1 -29.26 -4.79 -8.47
C MET A 1 -30.41 -4.16 -9.27
N ASN A 2 -31.35 -4.93 -9.84
CA ASN A 2 -32.45 -4.38 -10.66
C ASN A 2 -33.27 -3.29 -9.96
N ILE A 3 -33.46 -3.43 -8.65
CA ILE A 3 -34.12 -2.42 -7.81
C ILE A 3 -33.34 -1.10 -7.84
N TYR A 4 -32.02 -1.12 -7.60
CA TYR A 4 -31.19 0.07 -7.62
C TYR A 4 -31.18 0.76 -8.99
N ARG A 5 -31.07 -0.02 -10.09
CA ARG A 5 -31.16 0.53 -11.45
C ARG A 5 -32.51 1.19 -11.73
N LYS A 6 -33.63 0.60 -11.26
CA LYS A 6 -34.96 1.21 -11.37
C LYS A 6 -35.07 2.56 -10.66
N PHE A 7 -34.31 2.76 -9.57
CA PHE A 7 -34.26 4.02 -8.83
C PHE A 7 -33.12 4.95 -9.26
N GLY A 8 -32.43 4.66 -10.38
CA GLY A 8 -31.31 5.47 -10.87
C GLY A 8 -30.09 5.48 -9.94
N LYS A 9 -29.99 4.55 -8.99
CA LYS A 9 -28.86 4.41 -8.07
C LYS A 9 -27.80 3.50 -8.68
N ASN A 10 -27.08 4.00 -9.69
CA ASN A 10 -26.14 3.19 -10.43
C ASN A 10 -24.94 2.77 -9.57
N PHE A 11 -24.43 3.64 -8.70
CA PHE A 11 -23.33 3.31 -7.79
C PHE A 11 -23.65 2.12 -6.87
N ASP A 12 -24.85 2.10 -6.27
CA ASP A 12 -25.29 0.97 -5.45
C ASP A 12 -25.54 -0.29 -6.28
N ALA A 13 -26.02 -0.14 -7.52
CA ALA A 13 -26.14 -1.25 -8.46
C ALA A 13 -24.76 -1.86 -8.77
N LEU A 14 -23.73 -1.03 -8.96
CA LEU A 14 -22.36 -1.47 -9.19
C LEU A 14 -21.80 -2.21 -7.97
N ARG A 15 -22.04 -1.70 -6.75
CA ARG A 15 -21.64 -2.41 -5.52
C ARG A 15 -22.24 -3.82 -5.46
N CYS A 16 -23.51 -3.98 -5.84
CA CYS A 16 -24.11 -5.30 -5.97
C CYS A 16 -23.44 -6.14 -7.07
N ALA A 17 -23.13 -5.55 -8.23
CA ALA A 17 -22.48 -6.27 -9.32
C ALA A 17 -21.10 -6.79 -8.91
N ILE A 18 -20.31 -5.98 -8.19
CA ILE A 18 -19.03 -6.35 -7.59
C ILE A 18 -19.20 -7.54 -6.63
N MET A 19 -20.18 -7.49 -5.72
CA MET A 19 -20.45 -8.60 -4.80
C MET A 19 -20.90 -9.89 -5.51
N LEU A 20 -21.56 -9.76 -6.65
CA LEU A 20 -21.97 -10.88 -7.51
C LEU A 20 -20.87 -11.31 -8.49
N ASN A 21 -19.70 -10.67 -8.45
CA ASN A 21 -18.55 -10.91 -9.32
C ASN A 21 -18.91 -11.01 -10.82
N THR A 22 -19.82 -10.14 -11.30
CA THR A 22 -20.28 -10.19 -12.71
C THR A 22 -19.74 -9.03 -13.53
N VAL A 23 -18.53 -9.18 -14.06
CA VAL A 23 -17.78 -8.14 -14.80
C VAL A 23 -18.57 -7.54 -15.99
N PRO A 24 -19.28 -8.32 -16.83
CA PRO A 24 -20.06 -7.75 -17.93
C PRO A 24 -21.13 -6.76 -17.44
N ILE A 25 -21.76 -7.06 -16.30
CA ILE A 25 -22.78 -6.18 -15.72
C ILE A 25 -22.13 -4.94 -15.08
N MET A 26 -20.94 -5.06 -14.49
CA MET A 26 -20.19 -3.90 -14.00
C MET A 26 -19.90 -2.92 -15.14
N ARG A 27 -19.41 -3.43 -16.28
CA ARG A 27 -19.18 -2.64 -17.49
C ARG A 27 -20.47 -1.98 -17.97
N GLU A 28 -21.56 -2.73 -18.07
CA GLU A 28 -22.87 -2.19 -18.48
C GLU A 28 -23.32 -1.05 -17.56
N ILE A 29 -23.18 -1.20 -16.24
CA ILE A 29 -23.59 -0.18 -15.27
C ILE A 29 -22.75 1.10 -15.45
N VAL A 30 -21.43 0.98 -15.57
CA VAL A 30 -20.52 2.12 -15.80
C VAL A 30 -20.87 2.85 -17.09
N LEU A 31 -21.07 2.12 -18.20
CA LEU A 31 -21.41 2.70 -19.50
C LEU A 31 -22.83 3.30 -19.55
N SER A 32 -23.77 2.75 -18.78
CA SER A 32 -25.14 3.28 -18.70
C SER A 32 -25.28 4.51 -17.79
N THR A 33 -24.26 4.81 -16.98
CA THR A 33 -24.25 5.94 -16.06
C THR A 33 -23.93 7.23 -16.82
N LYS A 34 -24.84 8.20 -16.77
CA LYS A 34 -24.69 9.48 -17.50
C LYS A 34 -23.84 10.51 -16.76
N ASP A 35 -23.84 10.46 -15.44
CA ASP A 35 -23.07 11.39 -14.63
C ASP A 35 -21.59 10.99 -14.62
N ILE A 36 -20.76 11.85 -15.20
CA ILE A 36 -19.32 11.67 -15.29
C ILE A 36 -18.68 11.61 -13.90
N LEU A 37 -19.20 12.36 -12.92
CA LEU A 37 -18.68 12.31 -11.56
C LEU A 37 -18.97 10.94 -10.92
N GLU A 38 -20.18 10.42 -11.11
CA GLU A 38 -20.54 9.07 -10.65
C GLU A 38 -19.68 8.01 -11.34
N GLN A 39 -19.44 8.11 -12.65
CA GLN A 39 -18.53 7.20 -13.38
C GLN A 39 -17.09 7.23 -12.82
N LYS A 40 -16.56 8.40 -12.49
CA LYS A 40 -15.23 8.53 -11.86
C LYS A 40 -15.20 7.86 -10.49
N GLN A 41 -16.24 8.04 -9.67
CA GLN A 41 -16.36 7.34 -8.38
C GLN A 41 -16.45 5.83 -8.56
N MET A 42 -17.15 5.35 -9.59
CA MET A 42 -17.22 3.94 -9.95
C MET A 42 -15.86 3.38 -10.37
N ALA A 43 -15.08 4.11 -11.18
CA ALA A 43 -13.73 3.71 -11.57
C ALA A 43 -12.81 3.52 -10.36
N ILE A 44 -12.80 4.49 -9.43
CA ILE A 44 -12.04 4.40 -8.17
C ILE A 44 -12.52 3.20 -7.33
N LEU A 45 -13.84 2.97 -7.25
CA LEU A 45 -14.40 1.84 -6.52
C LEU A 45 -13.90 0.50 -7.09
N MET A 46 -13.94 0.34 -8.42
CA MET A 46 -13.48 -0.87 -9.09
C MET A 46 -11.98 -1.08 -8.92
N GLY A 47 -11.17 -0.01 -9.06
CA GLY A 47 -9.74 -0.04 -8.80
C GLY A 47 -9.40 -0.53 -7.40
N ARG A 48 -10.14 -0.05 -6.38
CA ARG A 48 -9.98 -0.53 -4.99
C ARG A 48 -10.32 -2.02 -4.84
N HIS A 49 -11.20 -2.55 -5.69
CA HIS A 49 -11.55 -3.97 -5.73
C HIS A 49 -10.69 -4.81 -6.68
N GLN A 50 -9.65 -4.22 -7.29
CA GLN A 50 -8.76 -4.90 -8.26
C GLN A 50 -9.52 -5.42 -9.49
N ILE A 51 -10.56 -4.69 -9.89
CA ILE A 51 -11.33 -4.98 -11.08
C ILE A 51 -11.00 -3.90 -12.09
N PHE A 52 -10.31 -4.27 -13.16
CA PHE A 52 -9.90 -3.34 -14.19
C PHE A 52 -10.73 -3.57 -15.46
N LEU A 53 -11.41 -2.53 -15.91
CA LEU A 53 -12.19 -2.56 -17.14
C LEU A 53 -11.39 -1.89 -18.26
N ASP A 54 -11.23 -2.61 -19.37
CA ASP A 54 -10.83 -2.01 -20.63
C ASP A 54 -11.95 -1.09 -21.11
N LEU A 55 -11.72 0.22 -21.14
CA LEU A 55 -12.68 1.23 -21.60
C LEU A 55 -12.15 1.96 -22.85
N GLU A 56 -11.32 1.30 -23.65
CA GLU A 56 -10.86 1.84 -24.92
C GLU A 56 -12.05 2.18 -25.85
N GLY A 57 -11.96 3.33 -26.53
CA GLY A 57 -12.99 3.82 -27.45
C GLY A 57 -14.27 4.33 -26.77
N VAL A 58 -14.36 4.30 -25.43
CA VAL A 58 -15.48 4.87 -24.68
C VAL A 58 -15.25 6.37 -24.46
N GLU A 59 -16.33 7.16 -24.48
CA GLU A 59 -16.26 8.58 -24.10
C GLU A 59 -15.70 8.72 -22.66
N ASN A 60 -14.66 9.54 -22.48
CA ASN A 60 -13.90 9.67 -21.23
C ASN A 60 -13.19 8.39 -20.75
N GLY A 61 -13.08 7.36 -21.60
CA GLY A 61 -12.47 6.07 -21.27
C GLY A 61 -11.06 6.20 -20.70
N GLU A 62 -10.21 7.04 -21.30
CA GLU A 62 -8.84 7.29 -20.83
C GLU A 62 -8.80 7.74 -19.36
N LYS A 63 -9.65 8.71 -18.97
CA LYS A 63 -9.69 9.21 -17.60
C LYS A 63 -10.27 8.18 -16.62
N LEU A 64 -11.23 7.37 -17.07
CA LEU A 64 -11.79 6.29 -16.26
C LEU A 64 -10.77 5.17 -16.06
N MET A 65 -10.00 4.81 -17.08
CA MET A 65 -8.92 3.83 -16.97
C MET A 65 -7.79 4.30 -16.04
N GLU A 66 -7.39 5.58 -16.13
CA GLU A 66 -6.40 6.18 -15.22
C GLU A 66 -6.84 6.12 -13.75
N LEU A 67 -8.13 6.36 -13.47
CA LEU A 67 -8.68 6.23 -12.11
C LEU A 67 -8.82 4.77 -11.69
N ASN A 68 -9.19 3.89 -12.63
CA ASN A 68 -9.37 2.47 -12.37
C ASN A 68 -8.03 1.79 -12.07
N SER A 69 -6.93 2.21 -12.69
CA SER A 69 -5.59 1.61 -12.56
C SER A 69 -4.93 1.82 -11.19
N ASN A 70 -5.45 2.74 -10.36
CA ASN A 70 -4.85 3.20 -9.09
C ASN A 70 -3.47 3.86 -9.22
N ALA A 71 -3.04 4.27 -10.42
CA ALA A 71 -1.71 4.88 -10.62
C ALA A 71 -1.49 6.12 -9.72
N ASN A 72 -2.54 6.92 -9.51
CA ASN A 72 -2.51 8.14 -8.69
C ASN A 72 -2.95 7.94 -7.22
N LEU A 73 -3.10 6.70 -6.75
CA LEU A 73 -3.61 6.40 -5.42
C LEU A 73 -2.74 7.00 -4.31
N HIS A 74 -1.41 6.91 -4.41
CA HIS A 74 -0.48 7.52 -3.45
C HIS A 74 -0.66 9.04 -3.38
N THR A 75 -0.90 9.69 -4.53
CA THR A 75 -1.11 11.15 -4.59
C THR A 75 -2.39 11.56 -3.86
N TYR A 76 -3.51 10.84 -4.05
CA TYR A 76 -4.75 11.10 -3.33
C TYR A 76 -4.60 10.85 -1.82
N PHE A 77 -3.90 9.77 -1.47
CA PHE A 77 -3.62 9.44 -0.08
C PHE A 77 -2.79 10.53 0.61
N HIS A 78 -1.70 10.99 -0.02
CA HIS A 78 -0.88 12.09 0.49
C HIS A 78 -1.65 13.41 0.58
N SER A 79 -2.52 13.71 -0.40
CA SER A 79 -3.36 14.91 -0.33
C SER A 79 -4.25 14.90 0.91
N LEU A 80 -4.92 13.79 1.18
CA LEU A 80 -5.76 13.64 2.37
C LEU A 80 -4.93 13.69 3.67
N ALA A 81 -3.77 13.03 3.69
CA ALA A 81 -2.90 13.03 4.86
C ALA A 81 -2.34 14.42 5.19
N ARG A 82 -2.08 15.27 4.18
CA ARG A 82 -1.70 16.68 4.37
C ARG A 82 -2.86 17.52 4.88
N GLU A 83 -4.07 17.33 4.35
CA GLU A 83 -5.27 18.04 4.80
C GLU A 83 -5.61 17.73 6.27
N LEU A 84 -5.40 16.48 6.68
CA LEU A 84 -5.59 16.04 8.06
C LEU A 84 -4.40 16.35 8.98
N ASP A 85 -3.30 16.89 8.46
CA ASP A 85 -2.05 17.18 9.17
C ASP A 85 -1.46 15.95 9.90
N ILE A 86 -1.38 14.82 9.19
CA ILE A 86 -0.89 13.52 9.72
C ILE A 86 0.30 12.95 8.96
N MET A 87 1.04 13.78 8.22
CA MET A 87 2.20 13.35 7.42
C MET A 87 3.45 13.01 8.25
N GLU A 88 3.49 13.38 9.52
CA GLU A 88 4.66 13.08 10.36
C GLU A 88 4.81 11.55 10.57
N PRO A 89 5.99 10.97 10.27
CA PRO A 89 6.21 9.55 10.44
C PRO A 89 6.20 9.14 11.90
N LYS A 90 5.50 8.04 12.18
CA LYS A 90 5.35 7.46 13.52
C LYS A 90 6.45 6.41 13.75
N THR A 91 6.98 6.35 14.96
CA THR A 91 7.96 5.31 15.34
C THR A 91 7.31 4.20 16.16
N PRO A 92 7.82 2.96 16.12
CA PRO A 92 7.42 1.88 17.01
C PRO A 92 7.44 2.27 18.49
N GLU A 93 8.44 3.03 18.98
CA GLU A 93 8.43 3.47 20.39
C GLU A 93 7.23 4.37 20.71
N GLY A 94 6.87 5.26 19.79
CA GLY A 94 5.68 6.11 19.92
C GLY A 94 4.37 5.32 19.95
N ILE A 95 4.32 4.18 19.23
CA ILE A 95 3.16 3.29 19.21
C ILE A 95 3.07 2.42 20.46
N TYR A 96 4.17 1.83 20.89
CA TYR A 96 4.20 1.03 22.11
C TYR A 96 4.00 1.86 23.36
N LYS A 97 4.23 3.19 23.28
CA LYS A 97 4.28 4.07 24.44
C LYS A 97 5.22 3.49 25.49
N SER A 98 6.38 2.99 25.07
CA SER A 98 7.36 2.31 25.93
C SER A 98 7.78 3.17 27.13
N HIS A 99 7.71 4.50 27.01
CA HIS A 99 7.93 5.44 28.13
C HIS A 99 6.87 5.37 29.24
N LEU A 100 5.67 4.84 28.97
CA LEU A 100 4.62 4.59 29.95
C LEU A 100 4.75 3.20 30.60
N GLU A 101 5.51 2.29 30.00
CA GLU A 101 5.75 0.97 30.56
C GLU A 101 6.84 1.06 31.63
N GLN A 102 6.50 0.71 32.88
CA GLN A 102 7.48 0.56 33.94
C GLN A 102 8.44 -0.57 33.56
N SER A 103 9.67 -0.22 33.18
CA SER A 103 10.75 -1.18 32.94
C SER A 103 10.83 -2.14 34.13
N ARG A 104 10.46 -3.41 33.93
CA ARG A 104 10.57 -4.41 35.00
C ARG A 104 12.05 -4.70 35.22
N PRO A 105 12.63 -4.39 36.40
CA PRO A 105 14.07 -4.51 36.63
C PRO A 105 14.60 -5.95 36.54
N PHE A 106 13.72 -6.96 36.53
CA PHE A 106 14.09 -8.39 36.51
C PHE A 106 13.76 -9.12 35.22
N ALA A 107 13.21 -8.44 34.20
CA ALA A 107 13.09 -9.04 32.88
C ALA A 107 14.44 -8.93 32.17
N GLY A 108 15.34 -9.88 32.42
CA GLY A 108 16.57 -10.01 31.65
C GLY A 108 16.22 -10.19 30.18
N SER A 109 16.36 -9.14 29.38
CA SER A 109 16.14 -9.18 27.94
C SER A 109 17.14 -10.15 27.33
N SER A 110 16.68 -11.34 26.97
CA SER A 110 17.54 -12.32 26.29
C SER A 110 17.87 -11.82 24.88
N ALA A 111 18.99 -12.27 24.31
CA ALA A 111 19.34 -11.91 22.93
C ALA A 111 18.24 -12.34 21.94
N SER A 112 17.55 -13.46 22.20
CA SER A 112 16.39 -13.88 21.42
C SER A 112 15.20 -12.93 21.52
N ASP A 113 14.94 -12.37 22.70
CA ASP A 113 13.88 -11.37 22.87
C ASP A 113 14.22 -10.09 22.12
N SER A 114 15.51 -9.72 22.07
CA SER A 114 15.97 -8.57 21.29
C SER A 114 15.74 -8.74 19.78
N VAL A 115 16.09 -9.90 19.19
CA VAL A 115 15.87 -10.15 17.75
C VAL A 115 14.38 -10.13 17.41
N ARG A 116 13.53 -10.76 18.24
CA ARG A 116 12.07 -10.74 18.04
C ARG A 116 11.50 -9.32 18.16
N SER A 117 11.99 -8.55 19.13
CA SER A 117 11.60 -7.15 19.32
C SER A 117 12.00 -6.28 18.13
N ASN A 118 13.22 -6.45 17.59
CA ASN A 118 13.68 -5.73 16.40
C ASN A 118 12.82 -6.04 15.17
N LEU A 119 12.47 -7.31 14.96
CA LEU A 119 11.58 -7.71 13.87
C LEU A 119 10.17 -7.12 14.04
N ALA A 120 9.63 -7.15 15.26
CA ALA A 120 8.34 -6.54 15.57
C ALA A 120 8.36 -5.02 15.30
N ALA A 121 9.45 -4.32 15.67
CA ALA A 121 9.64 -2.91 15.37
C ALA A 121 9.66 -2.63 13.86
N ALA A 122 10.32 -3.49 13.06
CA ALA A 122 10.34 -3.35 11.60
C ALA A 122 8.93 -3.50 10.97
N PHE A 123 8.12 -4.44 11.48
CA PHE A 123 6.72 -4.56 11.06
C PHE A 123 5.87 -3.37 11.48
N VAL A 124 5.98 -2.93 12.74
CA VAL A 124 5.21 -1.78 13.23
C VAL A 124 5.57 -0.53 12.44
N ASN A 125 6.85 -0.28 12.17
CA ASN A 125 7.30 0.83 11.35
C ASN A 125 6.69 0.78 9.94
N GLY A 126 6.75 -0.38 9.27
CA GLY A 126 6.15 -0.56 7.96
C GLY A 126 4.63 -0.33 7.94
N PHE A 127 3.90 -0.93 8.89
CA PHE A 127 2.44 -0.80 8.95
C PHE A 127 1.96 0.59 9.35
N VAL A 128 2.62 1.22 10.32
CA VAL A 128 2.18 2.53 10.83
C VAL A 128 2.43 3.65 9.83
N ASN A 129 3.48 3.51 9.00
CA ASN A 129 3.87 4.46 7.97
C ASN A 129 3.47 3.98 6.56
N THR A 130 2.54 3.02 6.44
CA THR A 130 2.17 2.47 5.13
C THR A 130 1.61 3.54 4.20
N GLY A 131 2.20 3.68 3.02
CA GLY A 131 1.79 4.61 1.97
C GLY A 131 2.09 6.09 2.25
N PHE A 132 2.79 6.42 3.33
CA PHE A 132 3.21 7.80 3.64
C PHE A 132 4.49 8.22 2.92
N GLY A 133 5.20 7.28 2.30
CA GLY A 133 6.45 7.52 1.55
C GLY A 133 7.65 7.91 2.41
N VAL A 134 7.49 8.05 3.72
CA VAL A 134 8.53 8.43 4.67
C VAL A 134 8.41 7.65 5.96
N ASP A 135 9.56 7.28 6.53
CA ASP A 135 9.69 6.74 7.88
C ASP A 135 10.94 7.34 8.56
N LYS A 136 11.22 6.97 9.82
CA LYS A 136 12.45 7.37 10.53
C LYS A 136 13.51 6.26 10.58
N MET A 137 13.19 5.05 10.12
CA MET A 137 14.03 3.86 10.32
C MET A 137 14.77 3.41 9.06
N MET A 138 14.18 3.62 7.88
CA MET A 138 14.67 3.09 6.61
C MET A 138 14.87 4.18 5.54
N THR A 139 14.82 5.45 5.95
CA THR A 139 15.04 6.62 5.08
C THR A 139 16.40 6.51 4.38
N GLU A 140 17.45 6.33 5.17
CA GLU A 140 18.83 6.23 4.68
C GLU A 140 19.24 4.78 4.46
N ALA A 141 20.04 4.54 3.41
CA ALA A 141 20.43 3.20 2.98
C ALA A 141 21.26 2.47 4.06
N GLU A 142 22.16 3.20 4.72
CA GLU A 142 23.01 2.66 5.79
C GLU A 142 22.18 2.30 7.02
N ASP A 143 21.23 3.16 7.40
CA ASP A 143 20.38 2.91 8.57
C ASP A 143 19.41 1.76 8.34
N ALA A 144 18.80 1.69 7.15
CA ALA A 144 17.99 0.56 6.72
C ALA A 144 18.79 -0.75 6.75
N SER A 145 20.01 -0.75 6.19
CA SER A 145 20.89 -1.92 6.19
C SER A 145 21.23 -2.37 7.61
N ARG A 146 21.59 -1.43 8.50
CA ARG A 146 21.81 -1.72 9.93
C ARG A 146 20.57 -2.33 10.58
N TRP A 147 19.38 -1.86 10.23
CA TRP A 147 18.12 -2.42 10.71
C TRP A 147 17.86 -3.84 10.21
N PHE A 148 18.18 -4.14 8.95
CA PHE A 148 18.07 -5.51 8.44
C PHE A 148 18.99 -6.45 9.21
N TYR A 149 20.26 -6.07 9.43
CA TYR A 149 21.25 -6.87 10.15
C TYR A 149 21.02 -7.02 11.66
N LYS A 150 20.07 -6.29 12.26
CA LYS A 150 19.57 -6.56 13.63
C LYS A 150 18.74 -7.85 13.71
N ASN A 151 18.36 -8.41 12.56
CA ASN A 151 17.58 -9.63 12.43
C ASN A 151 18.46 -10.79 11.91
N LYS A 152 17.89 -12.00 11.86
CA LYS A 152 18.56 -13.20 11.34
C LYS A 152 17.69 -13.89 10.30
N GLU A 153 18.32 -14.41 9.24
CA GLU A 153 17.68 -15.21 8.19
C GLU A 153 16.37 -14.59 7.68
N TYR A 154 15.24 -15.29 7.83
CA TYR A 154 13.91 -14.80 7.44
C TYR A 154 13.47 -13.51 8.13
N GLY A 155 14.05 -13.18 9.29
CA GLY A 155 13.85 -11.88 9.92
C GLY A 155 14.48 -10.74 9.11
N MET A 156 15.63 -10.96 8.48
CA MET A 156 16.25 -9.98 7.58
C MET A 156 15.38 -9.81 6.32
N LEU A 157 14.90 -10.91 5.75
CA LEU A 157 13.96 -10.91 4.63
C LEU A 157 12.70 -10.11 4.96
N SER A 158 12.09 -10.39 6.12
CA SER A 158 10.85 -9.74 6.54
C SER A 158 11.05 -8.24 6.82
N ALA A 159 12.17 -7.86 7.43
CA ALA A 159 12.51 -6.46 7.66
C ALA A 159 12.78 -5.71 6.34
N ALA A 160 13.50 -6.35 5.40
CA ALA A 160 13.69 -5.79 4.06
C ALA A 160 12.38 -5.74 3.27
N ALA A 161 11.45 -6.66 3.46
CA ALA A 161 10.14 -6.61 2.81
C ALA A 161 9.23 -5.50 3.37
N SER A 162 9.31 -5.22 4.68
CA SER A 162 8.43 -4.23 5.31
C SER A 162 8.66 -2.80 4.83
N GLN A 163 9.82 -2.50 4.24
CA GLN A 163 10.08 -1.21 3.58
C GLN A 163 9.07 -0.93 2.46
N GLY A 164 8.61 -1.95 1.74
CA GLY A 164 7.63 -1.79 0.65
C GLY A 164 6.27 -1.28 1.12
N LEU A 165 5.98 -1.41 2.42
CA LEU A 165 4.79 -0.80 3.01
C LEU A 165 4.91 0.72 3.05
N VAL A 166 6.08 1.28 3.38
CA VAL A 166 6.30 2.73 3.48
C VAL A 166 5.99 3.43 2.16
N TRP A 167 6.47 2.86 1.04
CA TRP A 167 6.25 3.38 -0.31
C TRP A 167 5.07 2.73 -1.04
N ARG A 168 4.12 2.14 -0.30
CA ARG A 168 2.96 1.49 -0.89
C ARG A 168 2.24 2.43 -1.87
N TRP A 169 2.02 1.94 -3.10
CA TRP A 169 1.40 2.65 -4.23
C TRP A 169 2.24 3.73 -4.93
N ASP A 170 3.42 4.07 -4.43
CA ASP A 170 4.38 4.99 -5.09
C ASP A 170 5.48 4.15 -5.75
N ILE A 171 5.21 3.71 -6.98
CA ILE A 171 6.10 2.82 -7.73
C ILE A 171 7.43 3.50 -8.01
N ASP A 172 7.42 4.75 -8.47
CA ASP A 172 8.63 5.46 -8.90
C ASP A 172 9.61 5.65 -7.73
N THR A 173 9.13 6.22 -6.62
CA THR A 173 9.97 6.44 -5.44
C THR A 173 10.34 5.11 -4.79
N GLY A 174 9.37 4.20 -4.65
CA GLY A 174 9.57 2.91 -3.99
C GLY A 174 10.60 2.03 -4.70
N LEU A 175 10.57 1.96 -6.04
CA LEU A 175 11.55 1.22 -6.82
C LEU A 175 12.95 1.84 -6.69
N ALA A 176 13.07 3.16 -6.76
CA ALA A 176 14.35 3.84 -6.57
C ALA A 176 14.94 3.56 -5.17
N GLN A 177 14.11 3.50 -4.13
CA GLN A 177 14.54 3.17 -2.77
C GLN A 177 14.88 1.67 -2.60
N CYS A 178 14.25 0.78 -3.37
CA CYS A 178 14.55 -0.65 -3.34
C CYS A 178 15.83 -1.00 -4.12
N ASP A 179 16.13 -0.30 -5.22
CA ASP A 179 17.26 -0.61 -6.13
C ASP A 179 18.58 -0.76 -5.37
N ARG A 180 18.86 0.13 -4.42
CA ARG A 180 20.07 0.10 -3.58
C ARG A 180 20.27 -1.21 -2.81
N PHE A 181 19.19 -1.91 -2.44
CA PHE A 181 19.27 -3.16 -1.68
C PHE A 181 19.35 -4.41 -2.56
N LEU A 182 19.07 -4.31 -3.86
CA LEU A 182 19.21 -5.42 -4.80
C LEU A 182 20.68 -5.83 -5.03
N TYR A 183 21.63 -4.92 -4.75
CA TYR A 183 23.06 -5.14 -4.90
C TYR A 183 23.78 -5.56 -3.60
N VAL A 184 23.09 -5.58 -2.46
CA VAL A 184 23.67 -5.99 -1.17
C VAL A 184 24.07 -7.46 -1.21
N ASN A 185 25.22 -7.84 -0.65
CA ASN A 185 25.70 -9.24 -0.66
C ASN A 185 25.02 -10.10 0.44
N ASP A 186 23.69 -10.14 0.45
CA ASP A 186 22.88 -10.97 1.34
C ASP A 186 21.58 -11.39 0.62
N ASP A 187 21.37 -12.70 0.48
CA ASP A 187 20.24 -13.23 -0.28
C ASP A 187 18.89 -12.98 0.40
N PHE A 188 18.84 -12.92 1.73
CA PHE A 188 17.60 -12.62 2.45
C PHE A 188 17.19 -11.16 2.25
N ILE A 189 18.15 -10.23 2.26
CA ILE A 189 17.88 -8.80 2.00
C ILE A 189 17.41 -8.62 0.55
N LYS A 190 18.06 -9.25 -0.43
CA LYS A 190 17.60 -9.20 -1.84
C LYS A 190 16.20 -9.77 -2.01
N ALA A 191 15.94 -10.96 -1.46
CA ALA A 191 14.63 -11.60 -1.53
C ALA A 191 13.54 -10.74 -0.87
N GLY A 192 13.83 -10.16 0.29
CA GLY A 192 12.92 -9.25 0.98
C GLY A 192 12.66 -7.97 0.19
N THR A 193 13.70 -7.42 -0.45
CA THR A 193 13.58 -6.24 -1.32
C THR A 193 12.72 -6.54 -2.56
N LEU A 194 12.88 -7.71 -3.18
CA LEU A 194 11.99 -8.15 -4.27
C LEU A 194 10.54 -8.28 -3.81
N LEU A 195 10.30 -8.79 -2.60
CA LEU A 195 8.97 -8.81 -2.00
C LEU A 195 8.45 -7.40 -1.73
N ALA A 196 9.30 -6.47 -1.28
CA ALA A 196 8.94 -5.06 -1.10
C ALA A 196 8.46 -4.43 -2.42
N ILE A 197 9.15 -4.70 -3.54
CA ILE A 197 8.73 -4.25 -4.88
C ILE A 197 7.32 -4.77 -5.21
N GLY A 198 7.05 -6.06 -4.98
CA GLY A 198 5.72 -6.63 -5.17
C GLY A 198 4.66 -6.02 -4.24
N ILE A 199 5.04 -5.66 -3.01
CA ILE A 199 4.15 -4.94 -2.08
C ILE A 199 3.85 -3.53 -2.60
N ILE A 200 4.84 -2.80 -3.15
CA ILE A 200 4.68 -1.44 -3.66
C ILE A 200 3.70 -1.41 -4.84
N SER A 201 3.88 -2.32 -5.81
CA SER A 201 3.09 -2.38 -7.05
C SER A 201 1.74 -3.08 -6.88
N SER A 202 1.57 -3.89 -5.82
CA SER A 202 0.30 -4.56 -5.54
C SER A 202 -0.84 -3.55 -5.44
N GLY A 203 -1.86 -3.74 -6.26
CA GLY A 203 -2.98 -2.80 -6.32
C GLY A 203 -3.03 -1.98 -7.60
N ILE A 204 -1.91 -1.84 -8.31
CA ILE A 204 -1.75 -0.92 -9.43
C ILE A 204 -1.67 -1.72 -10.72
N GLN A 205 -2.38 -1.24 -11.74
CA GLN A 205 -2.24 -1.72 -13.10
C GLN A 205 -1.37 -0.73 -13.88
N ASP A 206 -0.30 -1.22 -14.50
CA ASP A 206 0.46 -0.41 -15.45
C ASP A 206 -0.41 -0.14 -16.68
N THR A 207 -0.37 1.08 -17.19
CA THR A 207 -1.06 1.46 -18.43
C THR A 207 -0.32 0.97 -19.68
N CYS A 208 0.90 0.46 -19.54
CA CYS A 208 1.74 0.00 -20.66
C CYS A 208 1.55 -1.49 -21.03
N ASP A 209 0.82 -2.26 -20.23
CA ASP A 209 0.48 -3.68 -20.49
C ASP A 209 -0.90 -3.82 -21.15
#